data_AF-A0A7X8M4I6-F1
#
_entry.id   AF-A0A7X8M4I6-F1
#
_cell.length_a   1.000
_cell.length_b   1.000
_cell.length_c   1.000
_cell.angle_alpha   90.00
_cell.angle_beta   90.00
_cell.angle_gamma   90.00
#
_symmetry.space_group_name_H-M   'P 1'
#
loop_
_entity.id
_entity.type
_entity.pdbx_description
1 polymer ?
#
loop_
_entity_poly.entity_id
_entity_poly.type
_entity_poly.pdbx_seq_one_letter_code
_entity_poly.pdbx_strand_id
1 'polypeptide(L)'
;MKEFGIKDSDLLTCAKNYSICCKNVLTLSERRYSQETVLRKIIKIRLISFGNKSGRSIVLEKTAGRKRFETRQIAIVGMLSAISIVLGASGVGFIPLPMAKATIMHIPVIIGAILEGPLVGMAAGLIFGVFSIIQNLTNPSLLSFAFLNPLVSVLPRVLIGITTHYSHKIPFIKSKVIKIGVSAVVGTLTNTVGVLGMIYLLYAAEYAQANGIDVSKAAAAIFGVAATNAPAEMIVSVALSIPIVLAVRKILKK
;
A
#
# COMPACT_ATOMS: atom_id res chain seq x y z
N MET A 1 37.77 -17.77 -54.84
CA MET A 1 38.26 -16.37 -54.84
C MET A 1 38.31 -15.93 -53.39
N LYS A 2 39.44 -16.21 -52.74
CA LYS A 2 40.57 -15.32 -52.43
C LYS A 2 40.37 -14.61 -51.08
N GLU A 3 41.06 -15.14 -50.07
CA GLU A 3 41.47 -14.40 -48.87
C GLU A 3 42.31 -13.18 -49.27
N PHE A 4 42.08 -12.06 -48.58
CA PHE A 4 42.98 -10.92 -48.41
C PHE A 4 42.64 -10.41 -46.99
N GLY A 5 43.52 -10.43 -45.98
CA GLY A 5 44.96 -10.18 -46.02
C GLY A 5 45.20 -8.68 -45.88
N ILE A 6 44.85 -8.10 -44.72
CA ILE A 6 45.06 -6.67 -44.44
C ILE A 6 46.52 -6.51 -43.97
N LYS A 7 47.27 -5.65 -44.67
CA LYS A 7 48.68 -5.34 -44.40
C LYS A 7 48.80 -4.34 -43.24
N ASP A 8 49.79 -4.56 -42.37
CA ASP A 8 50.13 -3.72 -41.20
C ASP A 8 50.73 -2.33 -41.51
N SER A 9 50.76 -1.90 -42.78
CA SER A 9 51.33 -0.62 -43.20
C SER A 9 50.38 0.58 -43.07
N ASP A 10 49.07 0.35 -42.86
CA ASP A 10 48.06 1.42 -42.84
C ASP A 10 47.70 1.93 -41.43
N LEU A 11 48.19 1.23 -40.39
CA LEU A 11 47.95 1.57 -38.98
C LEU A 11 48.82 2.73 -38.48
N LEU A 12 49.98 2.99 -39.09
CA LEU A 12 50.92 4.02 -38.62
C LEU A 12 50.67 5.44 -39.15
N THR A 13 49.91 5.60 -40.24
CA THR A 13 49.58 6.94 -40.77
C THR A 13 48.36 7.56 -40.07
N CYS A 14 47.54 6.75 -39.41
CA CYS A 14 46.33 7.20 -38.72
C CYS A 14 46.59 7.80 -37.32
N ALA A 15 47.80 7.61 -36.76
CA ALA A 15 48.14 8.07 -35.40
C ALA A 15 48.54 9.56 -35.30
N LYS A 16 48.73 10.28 -36.41
CA LYS A 16 49.27 11.65 -36.41
C LYS A 16 48.24 12.79 -36.55
N ASN A 17 46.95 12.53 -36.73
CA ASN A 17 45.94 13.60 -36.87
C ASN A 17 44.55 13.23 -36.30
N TYR A 18 44.46 13.22 -34.96
CA TYR A 18 43.24 12.86 -34.21
C TYR A 18 42.07 13.86 -34.34
N SER A 19 42.31 15.11 -34.78
CA SER A 19 41.25 16.15 -34.81
C SER A 19 40.30 16.04 -36.01
N ILE A 20 40.77 15.50 -37.15
CA ILE A 20 40.00 15.52 -38.41
C ILE A 20 39.20 14.23 -38.62
N CYS A 21 39.66 13.08 -38.10
CA CYS A 21 38.96 11.80 -38.24
C CYS A 21 37.65 11.76 -37.40
N CYS A 22 37.62 12.44 -36.25
CA CYS A 22 36.47 12.39 -35.33
C CYS A 22 35.23 13.13 -35.86
N LYS A 23 35.38 14.19 -36.66
CA LYS A 23 34.24 14.96 -37.19
C LYS A 23 33.49 14.27 -38.35
N ASN A 24 34.17 13.45 -39.15
CA ASN A 24 33.56 12.77 -40.30
C ASN A 24 32.93 11.40 -39.97
N VAL A 25 33.28 10.78 -38.83
CA VAL A 25 32.66 9.51 -38.38
C VAL A 25 31.32 9.75 -37.66
N LEU A 26 31.18 10.86 -36.94
CA LEU A 26 29.95 11.21 -36.21
C LEU A 26 28.78 11.59 -37.14
N THR A 27 29.06 12.25 -38.27
CA THR A 27 28.02 12.65 -39.25
C THR A 27 27.50 11.48 -40.10
N LEU A 28 28.24 10.37 -40.19
CA LEU A 28 27.83 9.16 -40.92
C LEU A 28 27.08 8.15 -40.06
N SER A 29 27.16 8.23 -38.72
CA SER A 29 26.40 7.35 -37.81
C SER A 29 24.96 7.84 -37.58
N GLU A 30 24.72 9.16 -37.59
CA GLU A 30 23.37 9.74 -37.41
C GLU A 30 22.43 9.50 -38.61
N ARG A 31 22.94 9.42 -39.84
CA ARG A 31 22.11 9.09 -41.02
C ARG A 31 21.67 7.63 -41.08
N ARG A 32 22.43 6.69 -40.48
CA ARG A 32 22.06 5.26 -40.47
C ARG A 32 21.03 4.90 -39.39
N TYR A 33 20.92 5.69 -38.32
CA TYR A 33 19.96 5.44 -37.22
C TYR A 33 18.50 5.78 -37.60
N SER A 34 18.29 6.75 -38.50
CA SER A 34 16.95 7.20 -38.91
C SER A 34 16.21 6.20 -39.82
N GLN A 35 16.90 5.46 -40.68
CA GLN A 35 16.27 4.54 -41.65
C GLN A 35 15.80 3.19 -41.05
N GLU A 36 16.51 2.62 -40.06
CA GLU A 36 16.05 1.38 -39.39
C GLU A 36 14.77 1.59 -38.55
N THR A 37 14.55 2.81 -38.05
CA THR A 37 13.40 3.14 -37.18
C THR A 37 12.08 3.20 -37.97
N VAL A 38 12.11 3.63 -39.23
CA VAL A 38 10.91 3.74 -40.09
C VAL A 38 10.48 2.37 -40.63
N LEU A 39 11.44 1.53 -41.05
CA LEU A 39 11.15 0.22 -41.63
C LEU A 39 10.59 -0.77 -40.59
N ARG A 40 11.07 -0.71 -39.34
CA ARG A 40 10.48 -1.50 -38.22
C ARG A 40 9.08 -1.01 -37.82
N LYS A 41 8.76 0.26 -38.03
CA LYS A 41 7.43 0.82 -37.72
C LYS A 41 6.36 0.36 -38.72
N ILE A 42 6.70 0.28 -40.01
CA ILE A 42 5.78 -0.17 -41.07
C ILE A 42 5.50 -1.68 -40.98
N ILE A 43 6.50 -2.50 -40.67
CA ILE A 43 6.32 -3.97 -40.53
C ILE A 43 5.50 -4.30 -39.27
N LYS A 44 5.66 -3.54 -38.18
CA LYS A 44 4.92 -3.78 -36.92
C LYS A 44 3.46 -3.34 -36.99
N ILE A 45 3.11 -2.36 -37.83
CA ILE A 45 1.73 -1.91 -38.02
C ILE A 45 0.92 -2.92 -38.86
N ARG A 46 1.56 -3.68 -39.76
CA ARG A 46 0.84 -4.59 -40.68
C ARG A 46 0.54 -5.99 -40.12
N LEU A 47 1.12 -6.37 -38.98
CA LEU A 47 0.87 -7.66 -38.32
C LEU A 47 -0.24 -7.62 -37.23
N ILE A 48 -0.83 -6.46 -36.95
CA ILE A 48 -1.83 -6.29 -35.88
C ILE A 48 -3.27 -6.54 -36.37
N SER A 49 -3.53 -6.72 -37.67
CA SER A 49 -4.92 -6.70 -38.19
C SER A 49 -5.56 -8.04 -38.60
N PHE A 50 -4.88 -9.18 -38.49
CA PHE A 50 -5.46 -10.47 -38.93
C PHE A 50 -5.07 -11.61 -37.99
N GLY A 51 -5.88 -11.85 -36.96
CA GLY A 51 -5.57 -12.91 -36.00
C GLY A 51 -6.58 -13.12 -34.89
N ASN A 52 -7.70 -13.77 -35.23
CA ASN A 52 -8.40 -14.73 -34.38
C ASN A 52 -9.36 -14.20 -33.29
N LYS A 53 -10.64 -14.16 -33.65
CA LYS A 53 -11.81 -13.79 -32.83
C LYS A 53 -12.40 -14.99 -32.03
N SER A 54 -11.64 -16.06 -31.79
CA SER A 54 -12.18 -17.33 -31.28
C SER A 54 -11.42 -17.92 -30.06
N GLY A 55 -11.21 -17.12 -29.01
CA GLY A 55 -10.52 -17.58 -27.78
C GLY A 55 -10.89 -16.85 -26.49
N ARG A 56 -12.00 -16.08 -26.48
CA ARG A 56 -12.29 -15.11 -25.41
C ARG A 56 -12.92 -15.71 -24.13
N SER A 57 -13.21 -17.01 -24.09
CA SER A 57 -13.93 -17.63 -22.96
C SER A 57 -13.09 -18.58 -22.10
N ILE A 58 -11.81 -18.81 -22.44
CA ILE A 58 -10.95 -19.81 -21.75
C ILE A 58 -9.76 -19.17 -21.01
N VAL A 59 -9.58 -17.85 -21.13
CA VAL A 59 -8.53 -17.07 -20.43
C VAL A 59 -9.14 -16.26 -19.29
N LEU A 60 -10.05 -16.88 -18.54
CA LEU A 60 -10.55 -16.40 -17.24
C LEU A 60 -10.25 -17.40 -16.12
N GLU A 61 -9.29 -18.29 -16.35
CA GLU A 61 -8.78 -19.17 -15.30
C GLU A 61 -7.26 -19.01 -15.21
N LYS A 62 -6.78 -18.67 -14.03
CA LYS A 62 -5.37 -18.82 -13.61
C LYS A 62 -4.32 -17.96 -14.33
N THR A 63 -4.42 -16.65 -14.09
CA THR A 63 -3.21 -15.91 -13.68
C THR A 63 -3.42 -15.24 -12.33
N ALA A 64 -3.99 -15.98 -11.37
CA ALA A 64 -3.57 -15.84 -9.99
C ALA A 64 -2.13 -16.35 -9.90
N GLY A 65 -1.18 -15.61 -10.48
CA GLY A 65 0.23 -15.83 -10.24
C GLY A 65 0.39 -15.79 -8.74
N ARG A 66 0.69 -16.94 -8.13
CA ARG A 66 0.99 -17.00 -6.70
C ARG A 66 2.17 -16.06 -6.51
N LYS A 67 1.91 -14.83 -6.06
CA LYS A 67 2.93 -14.05 -5.37
C LYS A 67 3.22 -14.88 -4.14
N ARG A 68 4.23 -15.76 -4.23
CA ARG A 68 4.71 -16.48 -3.06
C ARG A 68 5.06 -15.41 -2.05
N PHE A 69 4.56 -15.56 -0.83
CA PHE A 69 5.00 -14.71 0.26
C PHE A 69 6.52 -14.83 0.31
N GLU A 70 7.19 -13.71 0.07
CA GLU A 70 8.63 -13.66 0.25
C GLU A 70 8.89 -13.93 1.74
N THR A 71 9.91 -14.70 2.08
CA THR A 71 10.25 -14.99 3.49
C THR A 71 10.35 -13.71 4.32
N ARG A 72 10.86 -12.64 3.68
CA ARG A 72 10.87 -11.27 4.20
C ARG A 72 9.48 -10.72 4.54
N GLN A 73 8.47 -10.94 3.69
CA GLN A 73 7.11 -10.47 3.93
C GLN A 73 6.48 -11.18 5.13
N ILE A 74 6.70 -12.49 5.27
CA ILE A 74 6.21 -13.26 6.44
C ILE A 74 6.85 -12.74 7.72
N ALA A 75 8.16 -12.51 7.71
CA ALA A 75 8.87 -11.93 8.85
C ALA A 75 8.34 -10.53 9.22
N ILE A 76 8.07 -9.67 8.23
CA ILE A 76 7.51 -8.33 8.47
C ILE A 76 6.09 -8.41 9.02
N VAL A 77 5.24 -9.31 8.52
CA VAL A 77 3.90 -9.54 9.09
C VAL A 77 4.03 -9.96 10.56
N GLY A 78 4.91 -10.90 10.87
CA GLY A 78 5.14 -11.36 12.25
C GLY A 78 5.62 -10.23 13.17
N MET A 79 6.62 -9.47 12.74
CA MET A 79 7.15 -8.34 13.52
C MET A 79 6.11 -7.24 13.74
N LEU A 80 5.39 -6.81 12.69
CA LEU A 80 4.37 -5.75 12.80
C LEU A 80 3.20 -6.20 13.68
N SER A 81 2.81 -7.47 13.57
CA SER A 81 1.75 -8.04 14.41
C SER A 81 2.18 -8.13 15.87
N ALA A 82 3.42 -8.54 16.14
CA ALA A 82 3.98 -8.54 17.50
C ALA A 82 4.00 -7.13 18.09
N ILE A 83 4.42 -6.12 17.32
CA ILE A 83 4.39 -4.72 17.75
C ILE A 83 2.96 -4.27 18.06
N SER A 84 1.98 -4.56 17.20
CA SER A 84 0.57 -4.24 17.45
C SER A 84 0.03 -4.89 18.73
N ILE A 85 0.38 -6.16 18.99
CA ILE A 85 -0.03 -6.89 20.19
C ILE A 85 0.58 -6.26 21.44
N VAL A 86 1.89 -5.95 21.42
CA VAL A 86 2.58 -5.32 22.55
C VAL A 86 2.01 -3.93 22.84
N LEU A 87 1.74 -3.12 21.80
CA LEU A 87 1.12 -1.81 21.97
C LEU A 87 -0.29 -1.90 22.55
N GLY A 88 -1.07 -2.90 22.15
CA GLY A 88 -2.40 -3.12 22.70
C GLY A 88 -2.39 -3.64 24.14
N ALA A 89 -1.52 -4.60 24.45
CA ALA A 89 -1.40 -5.19 25.77
C ALA A 89 -0.81 -4.23 26.81
N SER A 90 0.09 -3.31 26.40
CA SER A 90 0.70 -2.31 27.28
C SER A 90 -0.23 -1.15 27.65
N GLY A 91 -1.42 -1.05 27.04
CA GLY A 91 -2.36 0.05 27.30
C GLY A 91 -1.96 1.39 26.66
N VAL A 92 -0.71 1.54 26.20
CA VAL A 92 -0.22 2.74 25.47
C VAL A 92 -0.88 2.88 24.10
N GLY A 93 -1.40 1.77 23.54
CA GLY A 93 -2.17 1.77 22.31
C GLY A 93 -3.53 2.48 22.39
N PHE A 94 -3.94 2.93 23.58
CA PHE A 94 -5.18 3.63 23.84
C PHE A 94 -4.93 4.95 24.56
N ILE A 95 -5.20 6.09 23.90
CA ILE A 95 -5.29 7.37 24.60
C ILE A 95 -6.72 7.45 25.16
N PRO A 96 -6.93 7.48 26.48
CA PRO A 96 -8.27 7.58 27.06
C PRO A 96 -8.81 9.00 26.79
N LEU A 97 -9.64 9.14 25.77
CA LEU A 97 -10.45 10.33 25.57
C LEU A 97 -11.80 10.14 26.29
N PRO A 98 -12.45 11.24 26.73
CA PRO A 98 -13.64 11.19 27.58
C PRO A 98 -14.83 10.43 26.99
N MET A 99 -14.89 10.26 25.67
CA MET A 99 -16.01 9.58 24.99
C MET A 99 -15.66 8.19 24.42
N ALA A 100 -14.40 7.92 24.06
CA ALA A 100 -13.92 6.55 23.77
C ALA A 100 -12.38 6.45 23.77
N LYS A 101 -11.86 5.22 23.76
CA LYS A 101 -10.41 4.96 23.70
C LYS A 101 -9.88 5.27 22.29
N ALA A 102 -9.05 6.30 22.13
CA ALA A 102 -8.42 6.60 20.85
C ALA A 102 -7.33 5.57 20.54
N THR A 103 -7.39 4.96 19.36
CA THR A 103 -6.56 3.80 18.99
C THR A 103 -5.30 4.18 18.22
N ILE A 104 -4.16 3.59 18.60
CA ILE A 104 -2.86 3.71 17.90
C ILE A 104 -2.45 2.36 17.28
N MET A 105 -3.16 1.29 17.63
CA MET A 105 -2.78 -0.09 17.32
C MET A 105 -2.83 -0.46 15.83
N HIS A 106 -3.53 0.32 15.00
CA HIS A 106 -3.60 0.11 13.55
C HIS A 106 -2.41 0.73 12.79
N ILE A 107 -1.58 1.55 13.43
CA ILE A 107 -0.43 2.20 12.78
C ILE A 107 0.59 1.19 12.22
N PRO A 108 0.97 0.09 12.92
CA PRO A 108 1.85 -0.92 12.35
C PRO A 108 1.28 -1.55 11.07
N VAL A 109 -0.05 -1.73 11.00
CA VAL A 109 -0.74 -2.24 9.81
C VAL A 109 -0.64 -1.25 8.65
N ILE A 110 -0.85 0.05 8.91
CA ILE A 110 -0.68 1.13 7.93
C ILE A 110 0.76 1.12 7.38
N ILE A 111 1.76 1.05 8.26
CA ILE A 111 3.18 1.04 7.87
C ILE A 111 3.49 -0.19 7.01
N GLY A 112 3.03 -1.37 7.42
CA GLY A 112 3.20 -2.61 6.66
C GLY A 112 2.58 -2.54 5.26
N ALA A 113 1.38 -1.96 5.15
CA ALA A 113 0.70 -1.76 3.88
C ALA A 113 1.47 -0.82 2.94
N ILE A 114 2.06 0.27 3.47
CA ILE A 114 2.82 1.25 2.69
C ILE A 114 4.18 0.71 2.23
N LEU A 115 4.82 -0.14 3.03
CA LEU A 115 6.19 -0.62 2.77
C LEU A 115 6.24 -1.89 1.91
N GLU A 116 5.39 -2.86 2.21
CA GLU A 116 5.43 -4.19 1.57
C GLU A 116 4.22 -4.49 0.68
N GLY A 117 3.16 -3.69 0.81
CA GLY A 117 1.96 -3.77 -0.02
C GLY A 117 0.73 -4.35 0.71
N PRO A 118 -0.37 -4.56 -0.03
CA PRO A 118 -1.69 -4.79 0.57
C PRO A 118 -1.80 -6.17 1.21
N LEU A 119 -1.09 -7.18 0.69
CA LEU A 119 -1.07 -8.54 1.25
C LEU A 119 -0.51 -8.57 2.68
N VAL A 120 0.58 -7.84 2.93
CA VAL A 120 1.19 -7.72 4.26
C VAL A 120 0.28 -6.94 5.20
N GLY A 121 -0.30 -5.84 4.73
CA GLY A 121 -1.28 -5.06 5.49
C GLY A 121 -2.51 -5.88 5.88
N MET A 122 -3.08 -6.65 4.96
CA MET A 122 -4.23 -7.51 5.24
C MET A 122 -3.91 -8.61 6.25
N ALA A 123 -2.75 -9.27 6.12
CA ALA A 123 -2.34 -10.32 7.04
C ALA A 123 -2.09 -9.78 8.45
N ALA A 124 -1.37 -8.66 8.58
CA ALA A 124 -1.15 -8.00 9.86
C ALA A 124 -2.48 -7.47 10.45
N GLY A 125 -3.36 -6.92 9.61
CA GLY A 125 -4.70 -6.46 10.00
C GLY A 125 -5.59 -7.60 10.51
N LEU A 126 -5.50 -8.80 9.93
CA LEU A 126 -6.22 -9.97 10.41
C LEU A 126 -5.77 -10.36 11.81
N ILE A 127 -4.45 -10.47 12.03
CA ILE A 127 -3.90 -10.81 13.35
C ILE A 127 -4.28 -9.75 14.38
N PHE A 128 -4.20 -8.48 14.00
CA PHE A 128 -4.65 -7.38 14.84
C PHE A 128 -6.15 -7.44 15.14
N GLY A 129 -7.00 -7.80 14.17
CA GLY A 129 -8.43 -7.98 14.37
C GLY A 129 -8.76 -9.11 15.36
N VAL A 130 -8.07 -10.24 15.27
CA VAL A 130 -8.20 -11.35 16.24
C VAL A 130 -7.75 -10.91 17.62
N PHE A 131 -6.60 -10.22 17.71
CA PHE A 131 -6.13 -9.65 18.98
C PHE A 131 -7.13 -8.66 19.58
N SER A 132 -7.80 -7.85 18.76
CA SER A 132 -8.84 -6.92 19.20
C SER A 132 -10.04 -7.64 19.85
N ILE A 133 -10.36 -8.88 19.45
CA ILE A 133 -11.40 -9.69 20.11
C ILE A 133 -10.90 -10.12 21.49
N ILE A 134 -9.70 -10.70 21.56
CA ILE A 134 -9.08 -11.16 22.82
C ILE A 134 -8.95 -10.00 23.82
N GLN A 135 -8.55 -8.81 23.34
CA GLN A 135 -8.40 -7.63 24.17
C GLN A 135 -9.72 -7.14 24.77
N ASN A 136 -10.83 -7.24 24.02
CA ASN A 136 -12.15 -6.87 24.51
C ASN A 136 -12.74 -7.89 25.49
N LEU A 137 -12.33 -9.15 25.39
CA LEU A 137 -12.66 -10.19 26.38
C LEU A 137 -11.95 -9.96 27.72
N THR A 138 -10.69 -9.51 27.69
CA THR A 138 -9.90 -9.29 28.91
C THR A 138 -10.16 -7.94 29.57
N ASN A 139 -10.45 -6.89 28.78
CA ASN A 139 -10.72 -5.54 29.27
C ASN A 139 -12.05 -5.01 28.69
N PRO A 140 -13.20 -5.37 29.27
CA PRO A 140 -14.50 -4.94 28.78
C PRO A 140 -14.66 -3.42 28.86
N SER A 141 -15.19 -2.85 27.78
CA SER A 141 -15.53 -1.44 27.60
C SER A 141 -17.00 -1.33 27.18
N LEU A 142 -17.56 -0.12 27.19
CA LEU A 142 -18.96 0.13 26.80
C LEU A 142 -19.30 -0.38 25.39
N LEU A 143 -18.31 -0.52 24.51
CA LEU A 143 -18.47 -1.01 23.13
C LEU A 143 -18.12 -2.49 22.95
N SER A 144 -17.74 -3.20 24.01
CA SER A 144 -17.19 -4.55 23.88
C SER A 144 -18.20 -5.57 23.37
N PHE A 145 -19.50 -5.37 23.57
CA PHE A 145 -20.54 -6.22 22.98
C PHE A 145 -20.44 -6.29 21.45
N ALA A 146 -20.10 -5.17 20.79
CA ALA A 146 -19.98 -5.12 19.35
C ALA A 146 -18.65 -5.70 18.85
N PHE A 147 -17.58 -5.55 19.62
CA PHE A 147 -16.25 -6.08 19.26
C PHE A 147 -16.10 -7.60 19.43
N LEU A 148 -17.02 -8.26 20.13
CA LEU A 148 -17.07 -9.73 20.17
C LEU A 148 -17.42 -10.33 18.81
N ASN A 149 -18.11 -9.58 17.95
CA ASN A 149 -18.41 -10.05 16.61
C ASN A 149 -17.18 -9.94 15.71
N PRO A 150 -16.69 -11.07 15.16
CA PRO A 150 -15.48 -11.06 14.33
C PRO A 150 -15.68 -10.24 13.06
N LEU A 151 -16.92 -10.06 12.59
CA LEU A 151 -17.21 -9.16 11.46
C LEU A 151 -16.87 -7.71 11.80
N VAL A 152 -17.35 -7.20 12.94
CA VAL A 152 -17.12 -5.82 13.37
C VAL A 152 -15.64 -5.59 13.75
N SER A 153 -14.99 -6.61 14.31
CA SER A 153 -13.60 -6.51 14.79
C SER A 153 -12.55 -6.77 13.69
N VAL A 154 -12.74 -7.75 12.81
CA VAL A 154 -11.71 -8.16 11.84
C VAL A 154 -11.86 -7.43 10.51
N LEU A 155 -13.09 -7.24 10.03
CA LEU A 155 -13.32 -6.72 8.68
C LEU A 155 -12.72 -5.30 8.49
N PRO A 156 -12.97 -4.31 9.37
CA PRO A 156 -12.35 -2.99 9.22
C PRO A 156 -10.82 -3.06 9.24
N ARG A 157 -10.22 -3.98 9.99
CA ARG A 157 -8.77 -4.09 10.18
C ARG A 157 -8.07 -4.66 8.95
N VAL A 158 -8.68 -5.63 8.29
CA VAL A 158 -8.21 -6.13 7.00
C VAL A 158 -8.36 -5.05 5.92
N LEU A 159 -9.45 -4.28 5.95
CA LEU A 159 -9.71 -3.20 5.00
C LEU A 159 -8.63 -2.10 5.06
N ILE A 160 -8.08 -1.79 6.24
CA ILE A 160 -6.96 -0.82 6.38
C ILE A 160 -5.80 -1.18 5.45
N GLY A 161 -5.40 -2.45 5.42
CA GLY A 161 -4.31 -2.90 4.57
C GLY A 161 -4.55 -2.63 3.08
N ILE A 162 -5.80 -2.73 2.65
CA ILE A 162 -6.23 -2.48 1.27
C ILE A 162 -6.28 -0.96 1.01
N THR A 163 -7.05 -0.22 1.81
CA THR A 163 -7.32 1.20 1.59
C THR A 163 -6.05 2.06 1.71
N THR A 164 -5.16 1.75 2.65
CA THR A 164 -3.87 2.42 2.81
C THR A 164 -2.96 2.18 1.60
N HIS A 165 -2.90 0.98 1.06
CA HIS A 165 -2.05 0.70 -0.11
C HIS A 165 -2.55 1.40 -1.38
N TYR A 166 -3.87 1.38 -1.62
CA TYR A 166 -4.46 2.04 -2.78
C TYR A 166 -4.34 3.57 -2.70
N SER A 167 -4.54 4.15 -1.52
CA SER A 167 -4.32 5.60 -1.30
C SER A 167 -2.86 6.00 -1.50
N HIS A 168 -1.91 5.13 -1.12
CA HIS A 168 -0.48 5.39 -1.38
C HIS A 168 -0.13 5.37 -2.88
N LYS A 169 -0.86 4.60 -3.69
CA LYS A 169 -0.64 4.47 -5.14
C LYS A 169 -1.27 5.57 -5.99
N ILE A 170 -1.93 6.56 -5.39
CA ILE A 170 -2.56 7.66 -6.12
C ILE A 170 -1.51 8.41 -6.96
N PRO A 171 -1.69 8.51 -8.29
CA PRO A 171 -0.71 9.13 -9.20
C PRO A 171 -0.69 10.66 -9.12
N PHE A 172 -1.77 11.29 -8.64
CA PHE A 172 -1.91 12.75 -8.57
C PHE A 172 -0.98 13.41 -7.55
N ILE A 173 -0.56 12.68 -6.52
CA ILE A 173 0.32 13.22 -5.47
C ILE A 173 1.77 12.97 -5.90
N LYS A 174 2.60 14.01 -5.98
CA LYS A 174 4.02 13.86 -6.34
C LYS A 174 4.95 13.72 -5.12
N SER A 175 4.63 14.39 -4.01
CA SER A 175 5.44 14.35 -2.80
C SER A 175 5.32 13.02 -2.05
N LYS A 176 6.47 12.39 -1.75
CA LYS A 176 6.53 11.13 -0.97
C LYS A 176 5.92 11.30 0.42
N VAL A 177 6.16 12.44 1.07
CA VAL A 177 5.66 12.75 2.42
C VAL A 177 4.13 12.86 2.42
N ILE A 178 3.58 13.59 1.45
CA ILE A 178 2.13 13.77 1.32
C ILE A 178 1.45 12.44 1.02
N LYS A 179 2.04 11.57 0.18
CA LYS A 179 1.50 10.21 -0.06
C LYS A 179 1.38 9.40 1.22
N ILE A 180 2.41 9.44 2.08
CA ILE A 180 2.41 8.72 3.35
C ILE A 180 1.33 9.28 4.28
N GLY A 181 1.28 10.61 4.44
CA GLY A 181 0.27 11.27 5.26
C GLY A 181 -1.16 10.97 4.82
N VAL A 182 -1.46 11.10 3.52
CA VAL A 182 -2.79 10.77 2.97
C VAL A 182 -3.14 9.30 3.21
N SER A 183 -2.18 8.39 3.00
CA SER A 183 -2.42 6.96 3.25
C SER A 183 -2.67 6.61 4.72
N ALA A 184 -2.04 7.35 5.64
CA ALA A 184 -2.24 7.21 7.08
C ALA A 184 -3.62 7.73 7.52
N VAL A 185 -4.04 8.88 6.97
CA VAL A 185 -5.39 9.43 7.17
C VAL A 185 -6.45 8.46 6.67
N VAL A 186 -6.34 7.98 5.42
CA VAL A 186 -7.29 7.04 4.83
C VAL A 186 -7.36 5.73 5.62
N GLY A 187 -6.21 5.20 6.04
CA GLY A 187 -6.15 3.99 6.86
C GLY A 187 -6.85 4.17 8.21
N THR A 188 -6.63 5.30 8.87
CA THR A 188 -7.24 5.63 10.16
C THR A 188 -8.75 5.82 10.03
N LEU A 189 -9.21 6.58 9.03
CA LEU A 189 -10.63 6.75 8.74
C LEU A 189 -11.31 5.41 8.42
N THR A 190 -10.64 4.51 7.70
CA THR A 190 -11.18 3.16 7.42
C THR A 190 -11.44 2.38 8.70
N ASN A 191 -10.56 2.53 9.71
CA ASN A 191 -10.78 1.93 11.03
C ASN A 191 -11.99 2.55 11.72
N THR A 192 -11.99 3.87 11.93
CA THR A 192 -13.01 4.56 12.70
C THR A 192 -14.40 4.42 12.06
N VAL A 193 -14.51 4.70 10.76
CA VAL A 193 -15.77 4.60 10.01
C VAL A 193 -16.20 3.14 9.86
N GLY A 194 -15.27 2.22 9.62
CA GLY A 194 -15.58 0.81 9.48
C GLY A 194 -16.12 0.21 10.78
N VAL A 195 -15.52 0.56 11.91
CA VAL A 195 -15.95 0.08 13.23
C VAL A 195 -17.27 0.72 13.65
N LEU A 196 -17.32 2.04 13.70
CA LEU A 196 -18.50 2.77 14.18
C LEU A 196 -19.68 2.61 13.23
N GLY A 197 -19.44 2.52 11.92
CA GLY A 197 -20.46 2.24 10.92
C GLY A 197 -21.07 0.85 11.07
N MET A 198 -20.25 -0.18 11.34
CA MET A 198 -20.77 -1.53 11.61
C MET A 198 -21.53 -1.61 12.94
N ILE A 199 -21.08 -0.88 13.96
CA ILE A 199 -21.81 -0.77 15.24
C ILE A 199 -23.18 -0.14 15.00
N TYR A 200 -23.25 0.93 14.19
CA TYR A 200 -24.51 1.58 13.86
C TYR A 200 -25.48 0.66 13.11
N LEU A 201 -24.99 -0.12 12.13
CA LEU A 201 -25.85 -0.97 11.32
C LEU A 201 -26.38 -2.20 12.06
N LEU A 202 -25.57 -2.79 12.95
CA LEU A 202 -25.88 -4.08 13.58
C LEU A 202 -26.31 -3.97 15.04
N TYR A 203 -25.90 -2.91 15.75
CA TYR A 203 -26.05 -2.81 17.21
C TYR A 203 -26.46 -1.41 17.71
N ALA A 204 -27.20 -0.64 16.91
CA ALA A 204 -27.64 0.70 17.33
C ALA A 204 -28.54 0.68 18.59
N ALA A 205 -29.40 -0.32 18.72
CA ALA A 205 -30.33 -0.43 19.85
C ALA A 205 -29.60 -0.80 21.15
N GLU A 206 -28.65 -1.73 21.08
CA GLU A 206 -27.81 -2.17 22.19
C GLU A 206 -26.84 -1.06 22.60
N TYR A 207 -26.32 -0.29 21.65
CA TYR A 207 -25.51 0.89 21.94
C TYR A 207 -26.29 1.97 22.69
N ALA A 208 -27.55 2.23 22.29
CA ALA A 208 -28.44 3.16 22.98
C ALA A 208 -28.72 2.72 24.43
N GLN A 209 -29.06 1.44 24.63
CA GLN A 209 -29.31 0.88 25.96
C GLN A 209 -28.07 0.91 26.86
N ALA A 210 -26.90 0.57 26.31
CA ALA A 210 -25.64 0.59 27.05
C ALA A 210 -25.21 2.00 27.49
N ASN A 211 -25.63 3.05 26.79
CA ASN A 211 -25.33 4.44 27.14
C ASN A 211 -26.50 5.15 27.86
N GLY A 212 -27.64 4.46 28.09
CA GLY A 212 -28.83 5.07 28.68
C GLY A 212 -29.46 6.17 27.81
N ILE A 213 -29.24 6.11 26.49
CA ILE A 213 -29.71 7.10 25.52
C ILE A 213 -30.86 6.49 24.71
N ASP A 214 -31.83 7.31 24.31
CA ASP A 214 -32.91 6.89 23.41
C ASP A 214 -32.37 6.41 22.04
N VAL A 215 -33.00 5.39 21.45
CA VAL A 215 -32.57 4.73 20.20
C VAL A 215 -32.49 5.75 19.05
N SER A 216 -33.39 6.75 19.05
CA SER A 216 -33.39 7.85 18.07
C SER A 216 -32.11 8.71 18.11
N LYS A 217 -31.45 8.82 19.28
CA LYS A 217 -30.21 9.58 19.47
C LYS A 217 -28.94 8.73 19.31
N ALA A 218 -29.07 7.42 19.11
CA ALA A 218 -27.93 6.52 18.93
C ALA A 218 -27.03 6.94 17.77
N ALA A 219 -27.63 7.35 16.64
CA ALA A 219 -26.89 7.85 15.47
C ALA A 219 -26.04 9.07 15.84
N ALA A 220 -26.65 10.07 16.49
CA ALA A 220 -25.98 11.30 16.88
C ALA A 220 -24.84 11.05 17.88
N ALA A 221 -25.03 10.13 18.82
CA ALA A 221 -24.00 9.73 19.78
C ALA A 221 -22.80 9.05 19.09
N ILE A 222 -23.05 8.10 18.17
CA ILE A 222 -21.98 7.42 17.41
C ILE A 222 -21.20 8.41 16.54
N PHE A 223 -21.91 9.31 15.83
CA PHE A 223 -21.26 10.37 15.05
C PHE A 223 -20.48 11.34 15.95
N GLY A 224 -20.97 11.65 17.15
CA GLY A 224 -20.27 12.46 18.14
C GLY A 224 -18.95 11.82 18.61
N VAL A 225 -18.96 10.51 18.83
CA VAL A 225 -17.74 9.74 19.16
C VAL A 225 -16.76 9.75 17.98
N ALA A 226 -17.25 9.54 16.76
CA ALA A 226 -16.41 9.61 15.56
C ALA A 226 -15.77 11.01 15.40
N ALA A 227 -16.55 12.06 15.57
CA ALA A 227 -16.11 13.45 15.40
C ALA A 227 -15.07 13.89 16.43
N THR A 228 -15.14 13.37 17.67
CA THR A 228 -14.19 13.74 18.73
C THR A 228 -12.90 12.92 18.67
N ASN A 229 -12.98 11.62 18.33
CA ASN A 229 -11.82 10.73 18.35
C ASN A 229 -11.04 10.69 17.03
N ALA A 230 -11.73 10.74 15.88
CA ALA A 230 -11.07 10.63 14.57
C ALA A 230 -9.99 11.70 14.33
N PRO A 231 -10.19 12.99 14.71
CA PRO A 231 -9.16 14.01 14.51
C PRO A 231 -7.87 13.71 15.27
N ALA A 232 -7.99 13.29 16.54
CA ALA A 232 -6.84 12.96 17.37
C ALA A 232 -6.08 11.75 16.80
N GLU A 233 -6.79 10.68 16.43
CA GLU A 233 -6.18 9.50 15.82
C GLU A 233 -5.48 9.81 14.50
N MET A 234 -6.07 10.65 13.65
CA MET A 234 -5.47 11.06 12.37
C MET A 234 -4.17 11.83 12.58
N ILE A 235 -4.14 12.78 13.53
CA ILE A 235 -2.94 13.57 13.83
C ILE A 235 -1.81 12.65 14.30
N VAL A 236 -2.10 11.77 15.26
CA VAL A 236 -1.11 10.82 15.81
C VAL A 236 -0.62 9.86 14.71
N SER A 237 -1.54 9.33 13.90
CA SER A 237 -1.22 8.42 12.80
C SER A 237 -0.30 9.06 11.76
N VAL A 238 -0.57 10.31 11.35
CA VAL A 238 0.30 11.05 10.43
C VAL A 238 1.65 11.37 11.05
N ALA A 239 1.66 11.85 12.30
CA ALA A 239 2.87 12.22 13.02
C ALA A 239 3.84 11.03 13.20
N LEU A 240 3.32 9.82 13.40
CA LEU A 240 4.13 8.61 13.56
C LEU A 240 4.48 7.94 12.22
N SER A 241 3.52 7.81 11.30
CA SER A 241 3.72 7.06 10.05
C SER A 241 4.75 7.71 9.13
N ILE A 242 4.79 9.04 9.03
CA ILE A 242 5.72 9.77 8.15
C ILE A 242 7.19 9.48 8.53
N PRO A 243 7.67 9.79 9.75
CA PRO A 243 9.07 9.59 10.10
C PRO A 243 9.45 8.10 10.04
N ILE A 244 8.57 7.19 10.50
CA ILE A 244 8.86 5.76 10.50
C ILE A 244 9.01 5.23 9.07
N VAL A 245 8.07 5.54 8.18
CA VAL A 245 8.14 5.06 6.79
C VAL A 245 9.35 5.63 6.06
N LEU A 246 9.68 6.91 6.27
CA LEU A 246 10.86 7.53 5.65
C LEU A 246 12.16 6.92 6.17
N ALA A 247 12.28 6.71 7.48
CA ALA A 247 13.44 6.08 8.10
C ALA A 247 13.63 4.65 7.58
N VAL A 248 12.56 3.85 7.56
CA VAL A 248 12.60 2.47 7.10
C VAL A 248 12.93 2.38 5.61
N ARG A 249 12.37 3.26 4.76
CA ARG A 249 12.72 3.32 3.33
C ARG A 249 14.20 3.65 3.10
N LYS A 250 14.74 4.59 3.87
CA LYS A 250 16.16 4.96 3.82
C LYS A 250 17.07 3.77 4.17
N ILE A 251 16.71 2.99 5.19
CA ILE A 251 17.46 1.79 5.59
C ILE A 251 17.35 0.69 4.52
N LEU A 252 16.15 0.47 3.99
CA LEU A 252 15.87 -0.58 3.00
C LEU A 252 16.33 -0.24 1.57
N LYS A 253 16.92 0.94 1.35
CA LYS A 253 17.31 1.46 0.02
C LYS A 253 16.18 1.37 -1.04
N LYS A 254 14.94 1.61 -0.62
CA LYS A 254 13.73 1.71 -1.48
C LYS A 254 13.25 3.16 -1.55
#